data_AF-A0A7C1XMT1-F1
#
_entry.id   AF-A0A7C1XMT1-F1
#
_cell.length_a   1.000
_cell.length_b   1.000
_cell.length_c   1.000
_cell.angle_alpha   90.00
_cell.angle_beta   90.00
_cell.angle_gamma   90.00
#
_symmetry.space_group_name_H-M   'P 1'
#
loop_
_entity.id
_entity.type
_entity.pdbx_description
1 polymer ?
#
loop_
_entity_poly.entity_id
_entity_poly.type
_entity_poly.pdbx_seq_one_letter_code
_entity_poly.pdbx_strand_id
1 'polypeptide(L)'
;MKTSYFKSASTRAARIFPVIVIAGLMAGCAADGSFSGMDGLNWLNTPEPGATVVLARNPASLAGGGQVERSIYDAVELARQKRFFEARRLLADVRAIQDRRSEGYQAISGSMALLALREGDIGTFRRIARQLDDSLGHPVRVDNAYVDVISIYRAMSNRNLPVNASGPIKALKERLFATKSARL
;
A
#
# COMPACT_ATOMS: atom_id res chain seq x y z
N MET A 1 -44.25 12.64 -51.00
CA MET A 1 -45.12 13.51 -50.18
C MET A 1 -44.55 13.58 -48.76
N LYS A 2 -44.53 14.79 -48.20
CA LYS A 2 -44.09 15.19 -46.85
C LYS A 2 -44.74 14.29 -45.77
N THR A 3 -44.13 13.97 -44.64
CA THR A 3 -43.95 14.91 -43.51
C THR A 3 -42.94 14.44 -42.46
N SER A 4 -42.22 15.43 -41.97
CA SER A 4 -41.34 15.53 -40.81
C SER A 4 -42.04 15.25 -39.48
N TYR A 5 -41.30 14.76 -38.46
CA TYR A 5 -41.50 15.20 -37.07
C TYR A 5 -40.15 15.27 -36.33
N PHE A 6 -39.66 16.50 -36.22
CA PHE A 6 -38.70 16.95 -35.21
C PHE A 6 -39.47 17.17 -33.90
N LYS A 7 -38.94 16.72 -32.76
CA LYS A 7 -39.30 17.31 -31.46
C LYS A 7 -38.09 17.37 -30.54
N SER A 8 -37.53 18.57 -30.47
CA SER A 8 -36.63 19.02 -29.41
C SER A 8 -37.46 19.40 -28.18
N ALA A 9 -36.98 19.06 -26.98
CA ALA A 9 -37.33 19.76 -25.75
C ALA A 9 -36.23 19.56 -24.68
N SER A 10 -35.32 20.52 -24.64
CA SER A 10 -34.61 20.95 -23.43
C SER A 10 -35.62 21.23 -22.31
N THR A 11 -35.28 20.98 -21.03
CA THR A 11 -35.20 22.00 -19.95
C THR A 11 -34.74 21.34 -18.63
N ARG A 12 -33.77 22.00 -17.99
CA ARG A 12 -33.20 21.70 -16.67
C ARG A 12 -34.24 21.84 -15.56
N ALA A 13 -34.17 21.02 -14.52
CA ALA A 13 -34.72 21.35 -13.21
C ALA A 13 -33.81 20.81 -12.10
N ALA A 14 -33.11 21.75 -11.46
CA ALA A 14 -32.39 21.54 -10.21
C ALA A 14 -33.38 21.26 -9.07
N ARG A 15 -33.07 20.31 -8.20
CA ARG A 15 -33.60 20.23 -6.84
C ARG A 15 -32.48 19.92 -5.86
N ILE A 16 -32.05 20.97 -5.19
CA ILE A 16 -31.38 20.99 -3.90
C ILE A 16 -32.35 20.41 -2.86
N PHE A 17 -31.91 19.52 -1.97
CA PHE A 17 -32.26 19.59 -0.54
C PHE A 17 -31.20 18.83 0.29
N PRO A 18 -30.78 19.36 1.46
CA PRO A 18 -29.62 18.93 2.23
C PRO A 18 -30.00 18.00 3.39
N VAL A 19 -29.08 17.14 3.84
CA VAL A 19 -29.17 16.54 5.18
C VAL A 19 -27.81 16.64 5.86
N ILE A 20 -27.75 17.56 6.81
CA ILE A 20 -26.77 17.66 7.89
C ILE A 20 -27.29 16.81 9.04
N VAL A 21 -26.49 15.87 9.56
CA VAL A 21 -26.60 15.31 10.93
C VAL A 21 -25.18 15.02 11.42
N ILE A 22 -24.55 16.00 12.08
CA ILE A 22 -24.33 16.15 13.53
C ILE A 22 -23.19 15.29 14.10
N ALA A 23 -22.29 16.02 14.76
CA ALA A 23 -21.11 15.58 15.48
C ALA A 23 -21.40 14.64 16.66
N GLY A 24 -20.44 13.75 16.91
CA GLY A 24 -20.25 13.08 18.20
C GLY A 24 -18.76 13.13 18.55
N LEU A 25 -18.37 14.13 19.34
CA LEU A 25 -17.12 14.12 20.10
C LEU A 25 -17.20 13.00 21.13
N MET A 26 -16.30 12.03 21.05
CA MET A 26 -15.87 11.26 22.21
C MET A 26 -14.36 11.34 22.30
N ALA A 27 -13.90 12.07 23.32
CA ALA A 27 -12.56 12.00 23.85
C ALA A 27 -12.34 10.65 24.51
N GLY A 28 -11.12 10.11 24.40
CA GLY A 28 -10.73 8.89 25.09
C GLY A 28 -9.33 8.45 24.72
N CYS A 29 -8.36 8.88 25.51
CA CYS A 29 -6.97 8.43 25.48
C CYS A 29 -6.86 6.90 25.52
N ALA A 30 -6.04 6.35 24.64
CA ALA A 30 -5.18 5.22 24.98
C ALA A 30 -3.89 5.36 24.20
N ALA A 31 -2.82 5.62 24.93
CA ALA A 31 -1.47 5.46 24.43
C ALA A 31 -1.27 3.99 24.11
N ASP A 32 -1.10 3.68 22.84
CA ASP A 32 -0.43 2.48 22.36
C ASP A 32 0.30 2.88 21.09
N GLY A 33 1.57 2.48 20.96
CA GLY A 33 2.50 2.85 19.89
C GLY A 33 2.07 2.33 18.51
N SER A 34 0.94 2.81 18.02
CA SER A 34 0.33 2.41 16.77
C SER A 34 0.92 3.22 15.63
N PHE A 35 1.41 2.53 14.61
CA PHE A 35 1.92 3.06 13.33
C PHE A 35 0.79 3.71 12.48
N SER A 36 -0.14 4.44 13.10
CA SER A 36 -1.36 4.99 12.49
C SER A 36 -1.13 6.16 11.53
N GLY A 37 0.13 6.52 11.24
CA GLY A 37 0.50 7.65 10.37
C GLY A 37 1.06 7.26 9.00
N MET A 38 0.95 5.99 8.59
CA MET A 38 1.38 5.52 7.26
C MET A 38 0.16 5.31 6.37
N ASP A 39 -0.19 6.33 5.59
CA ASP A 39 -1.26 6.28 4.58
C ASP A 39 -1.06 5.13 3.57
N GLY A 40 0.17 4.64 3.37
CA GLY A 40 0.49 3.48 2.54
C GLY A 40 0.03 2.12 3.10
N LEU A 41 -0.56 2.06 4.30
CA LEU A 41 -1.15 0.84 4.87
C LEU A 41 -2.68 0.79 4.77
N ASN A 42 -3.34 1.89 4.34
CA ASN A 42 -4.79 1.95 4.23
C ASN A 42 -5.37 1.04 3.14
N TRP A 43 -4.58 0.62 2.15
CA TRP A 43 -5.05 -0.27 1.08
C TRP A 43 -5.47 -1.67 1.58
N LEU A 44 -5.00 -2.10 2.76
CA LEU A 44 -5.43 -3.36 3.38
C LEU A 44 -6.74 -3.24 4.17
N ASN A 45 -7.25 -2.01 4.37
CA ASN A 45 -8.42 -1.70 5.20
C ASN A 45 -9.54 -0.94 4.46
N THR A 46 -9.46 -0.73 3.13
CA THR A 46 -10.48 0.05 2.40
C THR A 46 -10.76 -0.52 1.00
N PRO A 47 -12.04 -0.83 0.66
CA PRO A 47 -12.43 -1.17 -0.71
C PRO A 47 -12.88 0.07 -1.48
N GLU A 48 -12.25 0.44 -2.62
CA GLU A 48 -12.83 1.32 -3.68
C GLU A 48 -12.00 1.35 -5.01
N PRO A 49 -12.60 1.71 -6.17
CA PRO A 49 -12.24 1.19 -7.51
C PRO A 49 -11.48 2.17 -8.44
N GLY A 50 -10.98 1.67 -9.58
CA GLY A 50 -10.53 2.50 -10.74
C GLY A 50 -9.14 2.19 -11.37
N ALA A 51 -9.07 1.16 -12.22
CA ALA A 51 -8.14 0.84 -13.35
C ALA A 51 -6.73 1.50 -13.43
N THR A 52 -5.63 0.74 -13.59
CA THR A 52 -5.06 0.22 -14.86
C THR A 52 -4.25 -1.07 -14.64
N VAL A 53 -4.20 -1.97 -15.65
CA VAL A 53 -3.67 -3.37 -15.62
C VAL A 53 -3.77 -4.01 -14.22
N VAL A 54 -5.01 -4.33 -13.89
CA VAL A 54 -5.47 -4.52 -12.52
C VAL A 54 -5.36 -5.99 -12.15
N LEU A 55 -4.35 -6.36 -11.35
CA LEU A 55 -4.54 -7.44 -10.38
C LEU A 55 -5.83 -7.10 -9.63
N ALA A 56 -6.87 -7.90 -9.84
CA ALA A 56 -8.24 -7.52 -9.55
C ALA A 56 -8.37 -6.92 -8.14
N ARG A 57 -8.81 -5.64 -8.05
CA ARG A 57 -8.88 -4.89 -6.78
C ARG A 57 -9.71 -5.58 -5.71
N ASN A 58 -10.62 -6.45 -6.13
CA ASN A 58 -11.31 -7.37 -5.24
C ASN A 58 -10.57 -8.72 -5.28
N PRO A 59 -9.98 -9.18 -4.17
CA PRO A 59 -9.39 -10.51 -4.11
C PRO A 59 -10.41 -11.57 -4.58
N ALA A 60 -11.70 -11.44 -4.26
CA ALA A 60 -12.72 -12.39 -4.70
C ALA A 60 -12.85 -12.52 -6.23
N SER A 61 -12.43 -11.52 -7.01
CA SER A 61 -12.38 -11.62 -8.47
C SER A 61 -11.17 -12.41 -9.02
N LEU A 62 -10.19 -12.72 -8.17
CA LEU A 62 -9.07 -13.60 -8.49
C LEU A 62 -9.37 -15.08 -8.21
N ALA A 63 -10.44 -15.39 -7.47
CA ALA A 63 -10.77 -16.75 -7.03
C ALA A 63 -11.09 -17.72 -8.19
N GLY A 64 -11.50 -17.18 -9.34
CA GLY A 64 -11.75 -17.94 -10.58
C GLY A 64 -10.64 -17.82 -11.65
N GLY A 65 -9.52 -17.17 -11.32
CA GLY A 65 -8.40 -16.96 -12.26
C GLY A 65 -7.46 -18.17 -12.39
N GLY A 66 -6.34 -17.98 -13.09
CA GLY A 66 -5.27 -18.96 -13.17
C GLY A 66 -4.57 -19.19 -11.83
N GLN A 67 -3.58 -20.09 -11.82
CA GLN A 67 -2.89 -20.52 -10.58
C GLN A 67 -2.23 -19.36 -9.82
N VAL A 68 -1.74 -18.35 -10.56
CA VAL A 68 -1.12 -17.15 -9.98
C VAL A 68 -2.17 -16.26 -9.31
N GLU A 69 -3.28 -15.96 -9.98
CA GLU A 69 -4.37 -15.17 -9.40
C GLU A 69 -4.90 -15.81 -8.12
N ARG A 70 -5.09 -17.14 -8.15
CA ARG A 70 -5.56 -17.89 -6.98
C ARG A 70 -4.57 -17.83 -5.81
N SER A 71 -3.27 -17.92 -6.09
CA SER A 71 -2.24 -17.82 -5.05
C SER A 71 -2.19 -16.42 -4.41
N ILE A 72 -2.42 -15.37 -5.22
CA ILE A 72 -2.53 -13.99 -4.72
C ILE A 72 -3.81 -13.83 -3.89
N TYR A 73 -4.93 -14.41 -4.32
CA TYR A 73 -6.18 -14.44 -3.56
C TYR A 73 -5.99 -15.05 -2.18
N ASP A 74 -5.45 -16.28 -2.15
CA ASP A 74 -5.25 -17.04 -0.92
C ASP A 74 -4.28 -16.30 0.02
N ALA A 75 -3.24 -15.67 -0.51
CA ALA A 75 -2.32 -14.85 0.28
C ALA A 75 -3.02 -13.64 0.95
N VAL A 76 -3.95 -12.98 0.25
CA VAL A 76 -4.74 -11.88 0.82
C VAL A 76 -5.66 -12.37 1.92
N GLU A 77 -6.35 -13.50 1.73
CA GLU A 77 -7.22 -14.09 2.75
C GLU A 77 -6.42 -14.51 4.00
N LEU A 78 -5.25 -15.12 3.83
CA LEU A 78 -4.34 -15.44 4.94
C LEU A 78 -3.87 -14.18 5.67
N ALA A 79 -3.52 -13.11 4.94
CA ALA A 79 -3.12 -11.84 5.55
C ALA A 79 -4.25 -11.21 6.37
N ARG A 80 -5.51 -11.29 5.90
CA ARG A 80 -6.70 -10.84 6.66
C ARG A 80 -6.87 -11.61 7.96
N GLN A 81 -6.59 -12.91 7.94
CA GLN A 81 -6.58 -13.78 9.12
C GLN A 81 -5.33 -13.59 10.01
N LYS A 82 -4.48 -12.59 9.74
CA LYS A 82 -3.21 -12.33 10.43
C LYS A 82 -2.17 -13.46 10.29
N ARG A 83 -2.36 -14.39 9.35
CA ARG A 83 -1.41 -15.47 9.02
C ARG A 83 -0.34 -14.94 8.07
N PHE A 84 0.42 -13.94 8.53
CA PHE A 84 1.35 -13.17 7.70
C PHE A 84 2.49 -13.99 7.12
N PHE A 85 3.05 -14.93 7.89
CA PHE A 85 4.09 -15.84 7.42
C PHE A 85 3.63 -16.67 6.21
N GLU A 86 2.43 -17.25 6.32
CA GLU A 86 1.88 -18.11 5.27
C GLU A 86 1.50 -17.32 4.02
N ALA A 87 0.90 -16.14 4.20
CA ALA A 87 0.66 -15.20 3.12
C ALA A 87 1.96 -14.84 2.38
N ARG A 88 3.04 -14.54 3.10
CA ARG A 88 4.36 -14.26 2.50
C ARG A 88 4.92 -15.47 1.76
N ARG A 89 4.69 -16.69 2.25
CA ARG A 89 5.16 -17.91 1.59
C ARG A 89 4.51 -18.06 0.22
N LEU A 90 3.18 -17.92 0.12
CA LEU A 90 2.48 -17.95 -1.16
C LEU A 90 2.97 -16.85 -2.11
N LEU A 91 3.14 -15.63 -1.59
CA LEU A 91 3.68 -14.52 -2.40
C LEU A 91 5.13 -14.76 -2.83
N ALA A 92 5.94 -15.49 -2.05
CA ALA A 92 7.30 -15.83 -2.43
C ALA A 92 7.33 -16.73 -3.66
N ASP A 93 6.42 -17.70 -3.74
CA ASP A 93 6.29 -18.61 -4.87
C ASP A 93 5.86 -17.84 -6.14
N VAL A 94 4.89 -16.94 -6.00
CA VAL A 94 4.47 -16.07 -7.12
C VAL A 94 5.60 -15.12 -7.55
N ARG A 95 6.35 -14.56 -6.61
CA ARG A 95 7.48 -13.67 -6.91
C ARG A 95 8.60 -14.39 -7.64
N ALA A 96 8.84 -15.67 -7.35
CA ALA A 96 9.96 -16.43 -7.88
C ALA A 96 9.91 -16.60 -9.40
N ILE A 97 8.73 -16.54 -10.00
CA ILE A 97 8.52 -16.63 -11.46
C ILE A 97 8.49 -15.27 -12.17
N GLN A 98 8.59 -14.16 -11.43
CA GLN A 98 8.60 -12.81 -12.00
C GLN A 98 10.02 -12.37 -12.36
N ASP A 99 10.17 -11.59 -13.43
CA ASP A 99 11.44 -10.90 -13.71
C ASP A 99 11.74 -9.88 -12.61
N ARG A 100 12.99 -9.80 -12.15
CA ARG A 100 13.39 -8.97 -11.01
C ARG A 100 13.15 -7.47 -11.22
N ARG A 101 13.10 -6.99 -12.46
CA ARG A 101 12.85 -5.58 -12.79
C ARG A 101 11.40 -5.31 -13.16
N SER A 102 10.55 -6.34 -13.20
CA SER A 102 9.13 -6.19 -13.50
C SER A 102 8.36 -5.51 -12.37
N GLU A 103 7.26 -4.86 -12.74
CA GLU A 103 6.31 -4.28 -11.77
C GLU A 103 5.71 -5.36 -10.86
N GLY A 104 5.47 -6.57 -11.37
CA GLY A 104 4.97 -7.70 -10.58
C GLY A 104 5.93 -8.10 -9.45
N TYR A 105 7.22 -8.22 -9.74
CA TYR A 105 8.23 -8.49 -8.71
C TYR A 105 8.28 -7.40 -7.64
N GLN A 106 8.21 -6.13 -8.06
CA GLN A 106 8.26 -4.98 -7.16
C GLN A 106 7.02 -4.92 -6.26
N ALA A 107 5.83 -5.07 -6.83
CA ALA A 107 4.56 -5.08 -6.12
C ALA A 107 4.53 -6.19 -5.07
N ILE A 108 4.86 -7.43 -5.48
CA ILE A 108 4.86 -8.57 -4.56
C ILE A 108 5.93 -8.39 -3.47
N SER A 109 7.12 -7.90 -3.81
CA SER A 109 8.16 -7.61 -2.80
C SER A 109 7.72 -6.55 -1.80
N GLY A 110 7.04 -5.50 -2.25
CA GLY A 110 6.45 -4.47 -1.39
C GLY A 110 5.44 -5.08 -0.42
N SER A 111 4.49 -5.87 -0.92
CA SER A 111 3.51 -6.57 -0.07
C SER A 111 4.17 -7.52 0.92
N MET A 112 5.14 -8.33 0.50
CA MET A 112 5.86 -9.24 1.39
C MET A 112 6.65 -8.49 2.47
N ALA A 113 7.25 -7.34 2.17
CA ALA A 113 7.94 -6.52 3.15
C ALA A 113 6.95 -6.00 4.21
N LEU A 114 5.80 -5.46 3.78
CA LEU A 114 4.76 -4.97 4.70
C LEU A 114 4.22 -6.09 5.60
N LEU A 115 3.99 -7.29 5.06
CA LEU A 115 3.57 -8.44 5.85
C LEU A 115 4.62 -8.83 6.89
N ALA A 116 5.92 -8.80 6.54
CA ALA A 116 6.99 -9.10 7.48
C ALA A 116 7.06 -8.05 8.61
N LEU A 117 6.83 -6.78 8.28
CA LEU A 117 6.75 -5.71 9.28
C LEU A 117 5.56 -5.91 10.24
N ARG A 118 4.39 -6.33 9.72
CA ARG A 118 3.20 -6.64 10.53
C ARG A 118 3.39 -7.86 11.43
N GLU A 119 4.19 -8.83 10.99
CA GLU A 119 4.60 -10.00 11.77
C GLU A 119 5.62 -9.64 12.86
N GLY A 120 6.27 -8.47 12.78
CA GLY A 120 7.39 -8.09 13.64
C GLY A 120 8.74 -8.68 13.20
N ASP A 121 8.80 -9.34 12.03
CA ASP A 121 10.02 -9.90 11.46
C ASP A 121 10.82 -8.81 10.73
N ILE A 122 11.53 -8.00 11.52
CA ILE A 122 12.36 -6.89 11.04
C ILE A 122 13.51 -7.38 10.15
N GLY A 123 14.05 -8.57 10.41
CA GLY A 123 15.13 -9.16 9.62
C GLY A 123 14.68 -9.45 8.19
N THR A 124 13.54 -10.12 8.05
CA THR A 124 12.96 -10.39 6.74
C THR A 124 12.47 -9.12 6.05
N PHE A 125 11.85 -8.19 6.78
CA PHE A 125 11.49 -6.88 6.25
C PHE A 125 12.70 -6.20 5.58
N ARG A 126 13.82 -6.05 6.32
CA ARG A 126 15.02 -5.39 5.79
C ARG A 126 15.57 -6.09 4.56
N ARG A 127 15.60 -7.42 4.57
CA ARG A 127 16.11 -8.22 3.44
C ARG A 127 15.26 -8.00 2.19
N ILE A 128 13.94 -8.05 2.31
CA ILE A 128 13.02 -7.89 1.18
C ILE A 128 12.99 -6.44 0.71
N ALA A 129 12.94 -5.47 1.62
CA ALA A 129 12.94 -4.06 1.28
C ALA A 129 14.25 -3.64 0.57
N ARG A 130 15.40 -4.22 0.94
CA ARG A 130 16.64 -4.07 0.17
C ARG A 130 16.49 -4.61 -1.25
N GLN A 131 15.97 -5.83 -1.42
CA GLN A 131 15.74 -6.41 -2.75
C GLN A 131 14.82 -5.55 -3.61
N LEU A 132 13.80 -4.94 -3.01
CA LEU A 132 12.92 -3.98 -3.66
C LEU A 132 13.68 -2.71 -4.06
N ASP A 133 14.45 -2.12 -3.15
CA ASP A 133 15.26 -0.92 -3.41
C ASP A 133 16.26 -1.15 -4.55
N ASP A 134 16.91 -2.32 -4.56
CA ASP A 134 17.83 -2.74 -5.61
C ASP A 134 17.09 -2.90 -6.95
N SER A 135 15.88 -3.50 -6.95
CA SER A 135 15.08 -3.69 -8.18
C SER A 135 14.59 -2.39 -8.80
N LEU A 136 14.35 -1.37 -7.97
CA LEU A 136 13.96 -0.03 -8.40
C LEU A 136 15.17 0.81 -8.86
N GLY A 137 16.41 0.33 -8.65
CA GLY A 137 17.63 1.04 -9.02
C GLY A 137 17.99 2.18 -8.08
N HIS A 138 17.61 2.11 -6.80
CA HIS A 138 17.88 3.15 -5.78
C HIS A 138 17.45 4.57 -6.18
N PRO A 139 16.18 4.78 -6.56
CA PRO A 139 15.77 6.08 -7.06
C PRO A 139 15.77 7.13 -5.93
N VAL A 140 16.03 8.38 -6.30
CA VAL A 140 16.00 9.54 -5.39
C VAL A 140 14.56 9.90 -5.02
N ARG A 141 13.64 9.79 -5.98
CA ARG A 141 12.19 9.88 -5.78
C ARG A 141 11.59 8.51 -6.02
N VAL A 142 10.89 7.97 -5.02
CA VAL A 142 10.29 6.63 -5.09
C VAL A 142 8.82 6.76 -5.47
N ASP A 143 8.26 5.80 -6.19
CA ASP A 143 6.82 5.73 -6.42
C ASP A 143 6.04 5.70 -5.09
N ASN A 144 4.87 6.33 -5.03
CA ASN A 144 4.03 6.36 -3.83
C ASN A 144 3.65 4.97 -3.34
N ALA A 145 3.55 3.96 -4.22
CA ALA A 145 3.27 2.58 -3.83
C ALA A 145 4.37 1.96 -2.94
N TYR A 146 5.62 2.45 -3.05
CA TYR A 146 6.78 1.87 -2.37
C TYR A 146 7.48 2.84 -1.41
N VAL A 147 7.11 4.12 -1.42
CA VAL A 147 7.79 5.18 -0.67
C VAL A 147 7.92 4.84 0.81
N ASP A 148 6.89 4.30 1.45
CA ASP A 148 6.92 3.97 2.87
C ASP A 148 7.91 2.83 3.16
N VAL A 149 7.80 1.72 2.42
CA VAL A 149 8.69 0.55 2.58
C VAL A 149 10.15 0.96 2.40
N ILE A 150 10.45 1.70 1.33
CA ILE A 150 11.81 2.15 1.04
C ILE A 150 12.29 3.17 2.07
N SER A 151 11.44 4.12 2.47
CA SER A 151 11.82 5.15 3.44
C SER A 151 12.12 4.54 4.81
N ILE A 152 11.32 3.60 5.30
CA ILE A 152 11.59 2.87 6.55
C ILE A 152 12.91 2.10 6.43
N TYR A 153 13.08 1.31 5.37
CA TYR A 153 14.30 0.53 5.16
C TYR A 153 15.55 1.41 5.12
N ARG A 154 15.51 2.50 4.36
CA ARG A 154 16.62 3.45 4.24
C ARG A 154 16.86 4.19 5.56
N ALA A 155 15.81 4.56 6.29
CA ALA A 155 15.92 5.13 7.64
C ALA A 155 16.68 4.16 8.56
N MET A 156 16.22 2.92 8.70
CA MET A 156 16.82 1.89 9.58
C MET A 156 18.26 1.54 9.19
N SER A 157 18.59 1.67 7.90
CA SER A 157 19.93 1.35 7.37
C SER A 157 20.84 2.58 7.26
N ASN A 158 20.45 3.72 7.85
CA ASN A 158 21.14 5.00 7.77
C ASN A 158 21.50 5.46 6.33
N ARG A 159 20.63 5.17 5.37
CA ARG A 159 20.77 5.59 3.97
C ARG A 159 20.04 6.91 3.71
N ASN A 160 20.31 7.53 2.56
CA ASN A 160 19.63 8.76 2.14
C ASN A 160 18.14 8.47 1.90
N LEU A 161 17.28 9.26 2.54
CA LEU A 161 15.84 9.09 2.40
C LEU A 161 15.37 9.56 1.01
N PRO A 162 14.32 8.96 0.46
CA PRO A 162 13.65 9.50 -0.72
C PRO A 162 13.22 10.95 -0.49
N VAL A 163 13.23 11.77 -1.53
CA VAL A 163 12.82 13.19 -1.43
C VAL A 163 11.36 13.34 -1.00
N ASN A 164 10.52 12.38 -1.38
CA ASN A 164 9.11 12.29 -1.03
C ASN A 164 8.84 11.47 0.25
N ALA A 165 9.86 11.18 1.06
CA ALA A 165 9.65 10.55 2.37
C ALA A 165 8.82 11.47 3.29
N SER A 166 7.90 10.87 4.04
CA SER A 166 7.02 11.59 4.97
C SER A 166 7.80 12.19 6.15
N GLY A 167 7.25 13.26 6.73
CA GLY A 167 7.83 13.93 7.91
C GLY A 167 8.12 12.99 9.08
N PRO A 168 7.19 12.08 9.47
CA PRO A 168 7.42 11.12 10.54
C PRO A 168 8.64 10.21 10.31
N ILE A 169 8.90 9.78 9.07
CA ILE A 169 10.05 8.92 8.77
C ILE A 169 11.37 9.68 8.84
N LYS A 170 11.38 10.96 8.43
CA LYS A 170 12.54 11.84 8.62
C LYS A 170 12.87 11.99 10.11
N ALA A 171 11.86 12.30 10.92
CA ALA A 171 12.00 12.37 12.37
C ALA A 171 12.44 11.03 13.01
N LEU A 172 11.95 9.89 12.49
CA LEU A 172 12.38 8.56 12.92
C LEU A 172 13.88 8.35 12.68
N LYS A 173 14.36 8.66 11.47
CA LYS A 173 15.79 8.53 11.14
C LYS A 173 16.64 9.42 12.05
N GLU A 174 16.22 10.67 12.24
CA GLU A 174 16.90 11.59 13.15
C GLU A 174 16.96 11.01 14.56
N ARG A 175 15.86 10.51 15.13
CA ARG A 175 15.87 9.89 16.46
C ARG A 175 16.76 8.66 16.55
N LEU A 176 16.75 7.79 15.55
CA LEU A 176 17.55 6.56 15.55
C LEU A 176 19.06 6.83 15.50
N PHE A 177 19.49 7.92 14.87
CA PHE A 177 20.92 8.19 14.62
C PHE A 177 21.46 9.46 15.28
N ALA A 178 20.63 10.42 15.69
CA ALA A 178 21.06 11.57 16.48
C ALA A 178 21.57 11.15 17.86
N THR A 179 21.03 10.07 18.44
CA THR A 179 21.50 9.53 19.72
C THR A 179 22.91 8.93 19.62
N LYS A 180 23.39 8.57 18.42
CA LYS A 180 24.78 8.10 18.23
C LYS A 180 25.79 9.24 18.19
N SER A 181 25.38 10.45 17.84
CA SER A 181 26.27 11.61 17.71
C SER A 181 26.49 12.37 19.02
N ALA A 182 25.67 12.14 20.05
CA ALA A 182 25.71 12.86 21.33
C ALA A 182 26.58 12.18 22.41
N ARG A 183 27.39 11.20 22.04
CA ARG A 183 28.42 10.59 22.91
C ARG A 183 29.80 10.73 22.26
N LEU A 184 30.31 11.95 22.22
CA LEU A 184 31.73 12.28 22.01
C LEU A 184 32.08 13.44 22.94
#